data_AF-A0A7V1ZXS1-F1
#
_entry.id   AF-A0A7V1ZXS1-F1
#
_cell.length_a   1.000
_cell.length_b   1.000
_cell.length_c   1.000
_cell.angle_alpha   90.00
_cell.angle_beta   90.00
_cell.angle_gamma   90.00
#
_symmetry.space_group_name_H-M   'P 1'
#
loop_
_entity.id
_entity.type
_entity.pdbx_description
1 polymer ?
#
loop_
_entity_poly.entity_id
_entity_poly.type
_entity_poly.pdbx_seq_one_letter_code
_entity_poly.pdbx_strand_id
1 'polypeptide(L)'
;MSARFILFMISIALLSLPVIALAQQSTTGPEPPLGIYMGSTEKSGSQVIIEGVPAYLWRHGCGPTAAGMVIGYWDMHGRSQLVPGDSYSQTSEVNAMMATDHGFASCAVTSYEDHYRSYSCPRDDSGPIQPDKSETGGAHESDCLGDFMHTSWSLDGNRYGWSYFDMVDDAFINYADHIYPDYQPVTAEKYFWDFSWEEYKAEIDSARPIVLLVDTDGDSWTDHFVTAIGYDDAKMEYACLNTWDTEVHWFDFQEIQPGAPWGIYGFTLLHWEGCLDSDGDGFGDPDIPGNPCDPDNCPNVFNPDQSDVDGDGLGDACDPDADDDGIMNENDNCPLHVNPNQEDADSDGYGDLCDNCPNDYNPDQYDENGDGMGDACDGQLHMQCYDVPYGILGAPYYYEFHAVGGIPPYDWTKISGQYPYGLTFTNETVAILQGTPTWVADYTFSLVVADSDSPANKDTMIIDIDIIEPPIGCGDANGDFAVNVSDAVYIINYVFIGGNPPEPSEIGDVNCDSFVNVSDAVWIVNYVFVAGYAPCDTDGDGEPDC
;
A
#
# COMPACT_ATOMS: atom_id res chain seq x y z
N MET A 1 -80.50 -23.81 32.22
CA MET A 1 -81.27 -22.91 33.12
C MET A 1 -80.28 -22.18 34.02
N SER A 2 -80.26 -20.83 33.95
CA SER A 2 -79.73 -19.84 34.92
C SER A 2 -78.28 -20.01 35.44
N ALA A 3 -77.29 -19.17 35.14
CA ALA A 3 -77.13 -17.71 35.35
C ALA A 3 -76.94 -17.27 36.82
N ARG A 4 -75.75 -16.67 37.06
CA ARG A 4 -75.40 -15.46 37.87
C ARG A 4 -74.46 -15.61 39.08
N PHE A 5 -73.29 -14.95 38.91
CA PHE A 5 -72.56 -14.06 39.84
C PHE A 5 -72.06 -14.58 41.19
N ILE A 6 -70.73 -14.50 41.41
CA ILE A 6 -70.06 -13.63 42.41
C ILE A 6 -68.53 -13.63 42.14
N LEU A 7 -67.97 -12.43 41.95
CA LEU A 7 -66.55 -12.09 41.99
C LEU A 7 -65.95 -12.34 43.38
N PHE A 8 -64.70 -12.80 43.50
CA PHE A 8 -63.71 -12.19 44.39
C PHE A 8 -62.25 -12.61 44.05
N MET A 9 -61.47 -11.59 43.70
CA MET A 9 -60.01 -11.40 43.63
C MET A 9 -59.04 -12.59 43.75
N ILE A 10 -58.26 -12.81 42.68
CA ILE A 10 -56.83 -13.13 42.78
C ILE A 10 -56.10 -12.12 41.90
N SER A 11 -55.37 -11.21 42.55
CA SER A 11 -54.44 -10.28 41.91
C SER A 11 -53.31 -11.10 41.27
N ILE A 12 -53.31 -11.18 39.94
CA ILE A 12 -52.12 -11.59 39.18
C ILE A 12 -51.36 -10.29 38.90
N ALA A 13 -50.30 -10.08 39.68
CA ALA A 13 -49.24 -9.17 39.28
C ALA A 13 -48.61 -9.75 38.01
N LEU A 14 -48.98 -9.20 36.85
CA LEU A 14 -48.15 -9.31 35.66
C LEU A 14 -46.88 -8.51 35.96
N LEU A 15 -45.85 -9.21 36.42
CA LEU A 15 -44.48 -8.76 36.24
C LEU A 15 -44.27 -8.66 34.73
N SER A 16 -44.32 -7.43 34.21
CA SER A 16 -43.74 -7.08 32.92
C SER A 16 -42.27 -7.44 33.00
N LEU A 17 -41.91 -8.57 32.40
CA LEU A 17 -40.52 -8.79 32.02
C LEU A 17 -40.15 -7.64 31.08
N PRO A 18 -39.01 -6.96 31.27
CA PRO A 18 -38.54 -6.01 30.28
C PRO A 18 -38.39 -6.79 28.98
N VAL A 19 -39.06 -6.30 27.94
CA VAL A 19 -38.76 -6.70 26.57
C VAL A 19 -37.30 -6.31 26.38
N ILE A 20 -36.42 -7.30 26.28
CA ILE A 20 -35.04 -7.07 25.86
C ILE A 20 -35.15 -6.51 24.44
N ALA A 21 -34.66 -5.28 24.27
CA ALA A 21 -34.67 -4.56 23.01
C ALA A 21 -33.98 -5.41 21.93
N LEU A 22 -34.72 -5.76 20.89
CA LEU A 22 -34.15 -6.27 19.64
C LEU A 22 -33.67 -5.04 18.86
N ALA A 23 -32.47 -5.13 18.27
CA ALA A 23 -31.77 -4.10 17.51
C ALA A 23 -32.72 -3.14 16.77
N GLN A 24 -32.56 -1.85 17.04
CA GLN A 24 -33.52 -0.82 16.65
C GLN A 24 -33.14 -0.16 15.33
N GLN A 25 -34.18 0.33 14.66
CA GLN A 25 -34.28 0.62 13.24
C GLN A 25 -34.45 2.13 13.06
N SER A 26 -33.67 2.77 12.19
CA SER A 26 -33.74 4.22 11.97
C SER A 26 -34.18 4.58 10.55
N THR A 27 -35.08 5.56 10.42
CA THR A 27 -35.73 5.93 9.13
C THR A 27 -35.90 7.44 8.95
N THR A 28 -35.10 8.26 9.63
CA THR A 28 -35.38 9.70 9.70
C THR A 28 -35.49 10.33 8.32
N GLY A 29 -36.60 11.04 8.12
CA GLY A 29 -36.87 11.75 6.88
C GLY A 29 -35.98 12.98 6.69
N PRO A 30 -36.19 13.73 5.60
CA PRO A 30 -35.37 14.86 5.18
C PRO A 30 -35.37 16.03 6.16
N GLU A 31 -36.29 16.06 7.11
CA GLU A 31 -36.46 17.14 8.09
C GLU A 31 -36.58 16.53 9.49
N PRO A 32 -36.07 17.23 10.52
CA PRO A 32 -36.22 16.80 11.90
C PRO A 32 -37.70 16.71 12.30
N PRO A 33 -38.09 15.73 13.13
CA PRO A 33 -39.42 15.67 13.70
C PRO A 33 -39.81 16.98 14.40
N LEU A 34 -41.06 17.40 14.24
CA LEU A 34 -41.53 18.67 14.79
C LEU A 34 -41.41 18.67 16.31
N GLY A 35 -40.64 19.63 16.83
CA GLY A 35 -40.47 19.83 18.28
C GLY A 35 -39.31 19.04 18.89
N ILE A 36 -38.50 18.38 18.07
CA ILE A 36 -37.27 17.74 18.53
C ILE A 36 -36.25 18.78 18.98
N TYR A 37 -35.55 18.49 20.06
CA TYR A 37 -34.42 19.30 20.49
C TYR A 37 -33.24 18.98 19.58
N MET A 38 -32.64 19.99 18.95
CA MET A 38 -31.55 19.80 17.99
C MET A 38 -30.16 19.88 18.64
N GLY A 39 -30.08 19.99 19.97
CA GLY A 39 -28.81 20.20 20.66
C GLY A 39 -28.49 21.67 20.85
N SER A 40 -27.42 21.92 21.60
CA SER A 40 -26.84 23.25 21.73
C SER A 40 -25.80 23.46 20.63
N THR A 41 -25.61 24.71 20.20
CA THR A 41 -24.50 25.13 19.32
C THR A 41 -23.53 26.08 20.04
N GLU A 42 -23.67 26.19 21.37
CA GLU A 42 -22.86 27.10 22.17
C GLU A 42 -21.40 26.63 22.26
N LYS A 43 -20.48 27.59 22.07
CA LYS A 43 -19.05 27.35 22.22
C LYS A 43 -18.61 27.47 23.68
N SER A 44 -17.67 26.61 24.09
CA SER A 44 -17.12 26.52 25.43
C SER A 44 -15.59 26.36 25.37
N GLY A 45 -14.90 26.65 26.47
CA GLY A 45 -13.42 26.58 26.53
C GLY A 45 -12.86 25.18 26.74
N SER A 46 -13.71 24.17 26.98
CA SER A 46 -13.35 22.76 27.22
C SER A 46 -13.70 21.85 26.04
N GLN A 47 -14.10 22.42 24.91
CA GLN A 47 -14.49 21.69 23.71
C GLN A 47 -13.28 21.23 22.92
N VAL A 48 -13.29 19.96 22.54
CA VAL A 48 -12.38 19.33 21.58
C VAL A 48 -13.20 18.86 20.39
N ILE A 49 -12.72 19.15 19.18
CA ILE A 49 -13.39 18.79 17.92
C ILE A 49 -12.32 18.28 16.96
N ILE A 50 -12.62 17.17 16.27
CA ILE A 50 -11.88 16.70 15.10
C ILE A 50 -12.18 17.66 13.95
N GLU A 51 -11.17 18.42 13.56
CA GLU A 51 -11.28 19.33 12.41
C GLU A 51 -11.32 18.55 11.10
N GLY A 52 -11.93 19.12 10.06
CA GLY A 52 -11.91 18.53 8.72
C GLY A 52 -12.90 17.38 8.49
N VAL A 53 -13.72 16.97 9.47
CA VAL A 53 -14.81 16.02 9.21
C VAL A 53 -15.88 16.69 8.35
N PRO A 54 -16.22 16.11 7.17
CA PRO A 54 -17.16 16.75 6.26
C PRO A 54 -18.61 16.58 6.74
N ALA A 55 -19.42 17.64 6.66
CA ALA A 55 -20.82 17.62 7.07
C ALA A 55 -21.77 17.42 5.87
N TYR A 56 -22.35 16.22 5.76
CA TYR A 56 -23.30 15.87 4.69
C TYR A 56 -24.77 15.93 5.15
N LEU A 57 -25.68 16.33 4.24
CA LEU A 57 -27.13 16.47 4.47
C LEU A 57 -27.94 15.44 3.69
N TRP A 58 -27.49 14.20 3.58
CA TRP A 58 -28.23 13.25 2.75
C TRP A 58 -29.59 12.89 3.37
N ARG A 59 -30.65 13.27 2.65
CA ARG A 59 -32.03 13.38 3.15
C ARG A 59 -32.85 12.09 3.17
N HIS A 60 -32.27 11.00 2.69
CA HIS A 60 -32.98 9.72 2.47
C HIS A 60 -32.29 8.53 3.14
N GLY A 61 -31.41 8.73 4.13
CA GLY A 61 -30.84 7.66 4.96
C GLY A 61 -29.75 8.14 5.92
N CYS A 62 -30.06 8.27 7.22
CA CYS A 62 -29.07 8.81 8.17
C CYS A 62 -27.85 7.88 8.38
N GLY A 63 -28.02 6.56 8.28
CA GLY A 63 -26.93 5.58 8.42
C GLY A 63 -25.80 5.77 7.40
N PRO A 64 -26.06 5.62 6.08
CA PRO A 64 -25.04 5.82 5.07
C PRO A 64 -24.57 7.29 5.00
N THR A 65 -25.41 8.26 5.43
CA THR A 65 -24.94 9.65 5.58
C THR A 65 -23.82 9.74 6.61
N ALA A 66 -24.08 9.25 7.83
CA ALA A 66 -23.16 9.35 8.94
C ALA A 66 -21.87 8.56 8.68
N ALA A 67 -22.01 7.34 8.14
CA ALA A 67 -20.88 6.52 7.71
C ALA A 67 -20.08 7.18 6.57
N GLY A 68 -20.77 7.79 5.61
CA GLY A 68 -20.14 8.56 4.54
C GLY A 68 -19.27 9.70 5.07
N MET A 69 -19.71 10.43 6.10
CA MET A 69 -18.88 11.48 6.72
C MET A 69 -17.57 10.93 7.30
N VAL A 70 -17.61 9.73 7.88
CA VAL A 70 -16.41 9.06 8.41
C VAL A 70 -15.48 8.61 7.27
N ILE A 71 -16.00 8.03 6.18
CA ILE A 71 -15.16 7.69 5.02
C ILE A 71 -14.56 8.94 4.38
N GLY A 72 -15.36 9.99 4.17
CA GLY A 72 -14.88 11.25 3.60
C GLY A 72 -13.81 11.91 4.46
N TYR A 73 -13.89 11.78 5.79
CA TYR A 73 -12.80 12.20 6.67
C TYR A 73 -11.51 11.46 6.34
N TRP A 74 -11.51 10.13 6.32
CA TRP A 74 -10.30 9.35 6.03
C TRP A 74 -9.76 9.57 4.61
N ASP A 75 -10.65 9.77 3.65
CA ASP A 75 -10.26 10.06 2.27
C ASP A 75 -9.47 11.37 2.15
N MET A 76 -9.88 12.40 2.90
CA MET A 76 -9.15 13.66 3.01
C MET A 76 -7.90 13.58 3.90
N HIS A 77 -7.71 12.50 4.66
CA HIS A 77 -6.65 12.35 5.66
C HIS A 77 -5.84 11.06 5.42
N GLY A 78 -5.21 11.00 4.25
CA GLY A 78 -4.25 9.94 3.91
C GLY A 78 -4.84 8.68 3.28
N ARG A 79 -6.13 8.67 2.93
CA ARG A 79 -6.73 7.50 2.25
C ARG A 79 -7.52 7.93 1.01
N SER A 80 -6.94 8.79 0.17
CA SER A 80 -7.56 9.41 -1.01
C SER A 80 -8.03 8.43 -2.09
N GLN A 81 -7.67 7.16 -1.97
CA GLN A 81 -8.16 6.08 -2.80
C GLN A 81 -9.56 5.59 -2.42
N LEU A 82 -10.06 5.89 -1.20
CA LEU A 82 -11.39 5.46 -0.75
C LEU A 82 -12.50 6.06 -1.61
N VAL A 83 -12.21 7.15 -2.30
CA VAL A 83 -13.14 7.85 -3.17
C VAL A 83 -12.48 8.22 -4.49
N PRO A 84 -12.99 7.73 -5.64
CA PRO A 84 -12.40 8.03 -6.94
C PRO A 84 -12.33 9.54 -7.25
N GLY A 85 -11.16 10.16 -7.11
CA GLY A 85 -10.95 11.59 -7.38
C GLY A 85 -9.67 12.14 -6.76
N ASP A 86 -9.44 13.44 -6.92
CA ASP A 86 -8.37 14.17 -6.23
C ASP A 86 -8.93 14.76 -4.93
N SER A 87 -8.31 14.46 -3.78
CA SER A 87 -8.69 14.97 -2.46
C SER A 87 -8.67 16.50 -2.41
N TYR A 88 -7.83 17.18 -3.20
CA TYR A 88 -7.81 18.65 -3.32
C TYR A 88 -9.08 19.24 -3.94
N SER A 89 -9.83 18.44 -4.72
CA SER A 89 -11.11 18.86 -5.32
C SER A 89 -12.29 18.73 -4.36
N GLN A 90 -12.10 18.14 -3.18
CA GLN A 90 -13.14 17.93 -2.17
C GLN A 90 -13.42 19.21 -1.38
N THR A 91 -14.03 20.18 -2.05
CA THR A 91 -14.44 21.41 -1.38
C THR A 91 -15.68 21.15 -0.50
N SER A 92 -15.92 22.03 0.47
CA SER A 92 -17.16 22.01 1.26
C SER A 92 -18.42 22.09 0.38
N GLU A 93 -18.31 22.69 -0.81
CA GLU A 93 -19.37 22.72 -1.82
C GLU A 93 -19.57 21.37 -2.52
N VAL A 94 -18.51 20.61 -2.84
CA VAL A 94 -18.61 19.23 -3.36
C VAL A 94 -19.22 18.29 -2.34
N ASN A 95 -18.81 18.45 -1.09
CA ASN A 95 -19.39 17.79 0.09
C ASN A 95 -20.88 18.15 0.28
N ALA A 96 -21.25 19.42 0.06
CA ALA A 96 -22.64 19.87 0.06
C ALA A 96 -23.47 19.38 -1.15
N MET A 97 -22.84 18.96 -2.25
CA MET A 97 -23.53 18.36 -3.40
C MET A 97 -23.92 16.90 -3.15
N MET A 98 -23.12 16.13 -2.40
CA MET A 98 -23.52 14.80 -1.88
C MET A 98 -24.72 14.91 -0.92
N ALA A 99 -24.80 16.04 -0.23
CA ALA A 99 -25.81 16.40 0.76
C ALA A 99 -27.14 16.94 0.18
N THR A 100 -27.19 17.47 -1.05
CA THR A 100 -28.39 18.21 -1.51
C THR A 100 -29.20 17.49 -2.58
N ASP A 101 -30.35 16.94 -2.18
CA ASP A 101 -31.43 16.49 -3.08
C ASP A 101 -32.12 17.71 -3.73
N HIS A 102 -31.62 18.14 -4.89
CA HIS A 102 -32.33 19.11 -5.72
C HIS A 102 -33.35 18.45 -6.67
N GLY A 103 -34.15 17.52 -6.14
CA GLY A 103 -35.45 17.17 -6.68
C GLY A 103 -35.37 16.29 -7.93
N PHE A 104 -35.76 15.04 -7.75
CA PHE A 104 -36.10 14.10 -8.82
C PHE A 104 -36.67 14.75 -10.10
N ALA A 105 -35.82 14.79 -11.13
CA ALA A 105 -36.09 14.62 -12.56
C ALA A 105 -34.80 14.51 -13.40
N SER A 106 -33.62 14.80 -12.84
CA SER A 106 -32.37 15.01 -13.58
C SER A 106 -31.18 14.14 -13.17
N CYS A 107 -31.39 12.85 -12.91
CA CYS A 107 -30.33 11.85 -13.24
C CYS A 107 -30.19 11.73 -14.78
N ALA A 108 -30.20 12.88 -15.47
CA ALA A 108 -30.25 13.09 -16.90
C ALA A 108 -29.17 14.12 -17.25
N VAL A 109 -27.94 13.58 -17.42
CA VAL A 109 -26.93 13.90 -18.44
C VAL A 109 -26.60 15.38 -18.74
N THR A 110 -25.34 15.81 -18.56
CA THR A 110 -24.24 15.75 -19.56
C THR A 110 -23.06 16.63 -19.10
N SER A 111 -21.86 16.03 -19.08
CA SER A 111 -20.51 16.63 -19.03
C SER A 111 -20.04 17.31 -17.74
N TYR A 112 -18.95 16.72 -17.21
CA TYR A 112 -18.07 17.14 -16.11
C TYR A 112 -18.62 16.85 -14.69
N GLU A 113 -17.82 16.11 -13.90
CA GLU A 113 -17.99 15.75 -12.48
C GLU A 113 -18.97 14.61 -12.10
N ASP A 114 -18.55 13.36 -12.34
CA ASP A 114 -19.15 12.13 -11.81
C ASP A 114 -18.13 11.39 -10.88
N HIS A 115 -17.58 12.06 -9.87
CA HIS A 115 -16.57 11.50 -8.94
C HIS A 115 -17.16 10.92 -7.64
N TYR A 116 -18.31 11.45 -7.19
CA TYR A 116 -18.76 11.29 -5.79
C TYR A 116 -20.21 10.77 -5.66
N ARG A 117 -20.76 10.22 -6.75
CA ARG A 117 -22.16 9.72 -6.79
C ARG A 117 -22.32 8.30 -6.24
N SER A 118 -21.22 7.60 -5.97
CA SER A 118 -21.19 6.19 -5.52
C SER A 118 -21.27 5.99 -4.01
N TYR A 119 -21.62 6.99 -3.21
CA TYR A 119 -21.84 6.77 -1.77
C TYR A 119 -23.27 6.39 -1.42
N SER A 120 -24.23 6.87 -2.20
CA SER A 120 -25.61 7.03 -1.72
C SER A 120 -26.66 7.20 -2.83
N CYS A 121 -26.36 6.79 -4.07
CA CYS A 121 -27.35 6.76 -5.16
C CYS A 121 -28.08 5.41 -5.23
N PRO A 122 -29.31 5.28 -4.70
CA PRO A 122 -30.19 4.21 -5.13
C PRO A 122 -30.71 4.58 -6.53
N ARG A 123 -30.01 4.19 -7.59
CA ARG A 123 -30.46 4.45 -8.97
C ARG A 123 -30.66 3.13 -9.71
N ASP A 124 -31.83 2.51 -9.47
CA ASP A 124 -32.42 1.53 -10.39
C ASP A 124 -33.84 2.00 -10.77
N ASP A 125 -33.96 3.23 -11.28
CA ASP A 125 -35.23 3.87 -11.66
C ASP A 125 -35.55 3.72 -13.15
N SER A 126 -36.61 2.96 -13.42
CA SER A 126 -37.88 3.60 -13.83
C SER A 126 -39.04 2.60 -13.89
N GLY A 127 -39.92 2.64 -12.87
CA GLY A 127 -41.15 1.85 -12.83
C GLY A 127 -41.70 1.69 -11.40
N PRO A 128 -42.90 1.10 -11.21
CA PRO A 128 -43.33 0.69 -9.88
C PRO A 128 -42.23 -0.16 -9.23
N ILE A 129 -41.96 0.08 -7.94
CA ILE A 129 -40.90 -0.52 -7.09
C ILE A 129 -40.48 -1.87 -7.67
N GLN A 130 -39.38 -1.89 -8.42
CA GLN A 130 -38.81 -3.15 -8.87
C GLN A 130 -38.09 -3.76 -7.66
N PRO A 131 -38.24 -5.06 -7.41
CA PRO A 131 -37.35 -5.78 -6.52
C PRO A 131 -35.91 -5.48 -6.92
N ASP A 132 -35.03 -5.37 -5.94
CA ASP A 132 -33.60 -5.37 -6.21
C ASP A 132 -33.26 -6.55 -7.15
N LYS A 133 -32.59 -6.25 -8.25
CA LYS A 133 -32.14 -7.30 -9.16
C LYS A 133 -31.02 -8.15 -8.57
N SER A 134 -30.42 -7.74 -7.44
CA SER A 134 -29.50 -8.55 -6.64
C SER A 134 -30.17 -9.84 -6.12
N GLU A 135 -31.51 -9.84 -5.97
CA GLU A 135 -32.24 -11.01 -5.47
C GLU A 135 -33.13 -11.69 -6.51
N THR A 136 -33.26 -11.13 -7.72
CA THR A 136 -34.06 -11.74 -8.81
C THR A 136 -33.33 -11.97 -10.13
N GLY A 137 -32.00 -11.78 -10.17
CA GLY A 137 -31.13 -12.36 -11.21
C GLY A 137 -30.79 -11.43 -12.38
N GLY A 138 -30.50 -10.16 -12.11
CA GLY A 138 -29.86 -9.26 -13.07
C GLY A 138 -28.83 -8.36 -12.39
N ALA A 139 -27.59 -8.82 -12.29
CA ALA A 139 -26.52 -8.16 -11.55
C ALA A 139 -26.36 -6.66 -11.90
N HIS A 140 -26.45 -5.80 -10.89
CA HIS A 140 -25.60 -4.61 -10.79
C HIS A 140 -24.59 -4.89 -9.67
N GLU A 141 -23.43 -4.26 -9.75
CA GLU A 141 -22.34 -4.45 -8.78
C GLU A 141 -22.68 -3.70 -7.49
N SER A 142 -22.35 -4.28 -6.34
CA SER A 142 -22.43 -3.58 -5.05
C SER A 142 -21.20 -2.68 -4.93
N ASP A 143 -21.41 -1.36 -5.00
CA ASP A 143 -20.33 -0.38 -5.12
C ASP A 143 -20.47 0.82 -4.17
N CYS A 144 -21.49 0.84 -3.29
CA CYS A 144 -21.73 1.93 -2.35
C CYS A 144 -22.09 1.50 -0.92
N LEU A 145 -21.83 2.39 0.06
CA LEU A 145 -22.23 2.18 1.46
C LEU A 145 -23.73 1.89 1.60
N GLY A 146 -24.57 2.57 0.81
CA GLY A 146 -26.02 2.34 0.82
C GLY A 146 -26.40 0.90 0.44
N ASP A 147 -25.68 0.28 -0.49
CA ASP A 147 -25.90 -1.11 -0.94
C ASP A 147 -25.37 -2.12 0.08
N PHE A 148 -24.17 -1.87 0.61
CA PHE A 148 -23.59 -2.73 1.65
C PHE A 148 -24.37 -2.66 2.97
N MET A 149 -25.04 -1.52 3.26
CA MET A 149 -25.99 -1.41 4.38
C MET A 149 -27.40 -1.93 4.05
N HIS A 150 -27.64 -2.45 2.85
CA HIS A 150 -28.95 -2.93 2.39
C HIS A 150 -30.07 -1.88 2.48
N THR A 151 -29.73 -0.60 2.28
CA THR A 151 -30.67 0.52 2.36
C THR A 151 -31.30 0.87 1.01
N SER A 152 -30.80 0.26 -0.08
CA SER A 152 -31.28 0.41 -1.46
C SER A 152 -32.48 -0.49 -1.79
N TRP A 153 -32.73 -1.56 -1.01
CA TRP A 153 -34.02 -2.28 -0.91
C TRP A 153 -34.02 -3.20 0.33
N SER A 154 -35.20 -3.44 0.92
CA SER A 154 -35.34 -4.39 2.03
C SER A 154 -36.35 -5.49 1.69
N LEU A 155 -35.92 -6.75 1.86
CA LEU A 155 -36.76 -7.96 1.83
C LEU A 155 -37.98 -7.90 2.77
N ASP A 156 -37.91 -7.07 3.82
CA ASP A 156 -38.96 -6.90 4.83
C ASP A 156 -40.01 -5.83 4.45
N GLY A 157 -39.85 -5.17 3.29
CA GLY A 157 -40.75 -4.12 2.82
C GLY A 157 -40.49 -2.74 3.45
N ASN A 158 -39.27 -2.52 3.95
CA ASN A 158 -38.83 -1.26 4.53
C ASN A 158 -38.61 -0.19 3.44
N ARG A 159 -38.67 1.10 3.81
CA ARG A 159 -38.46 2.22 2.85
C ARG A 159 -36.96 2.46 2.63
N TYR A 160 -36.62 3.21 1.58
CA TYR A 160 -35.26 3.72 1.36
C TYR A 160 -34.69 4.41 2.62
N GLY A 161 -33.42 4.16 2.92
CA GLY A 161 -32.70 4.79 4.03
C GLY A 161 -32.77 4.09 5.38
N TRP A 162 -33.28 2.86 5.41
CA TRP A 162 -33.40 2.08 6.63
C TRP A 162 -32.11 1.30 6.87
N SER A 163 -31.41 1.63 7.95
CA SER A 163 -30.16 0.97 8.34
C SER A 163 -30.31 0.30 9.70
N TYR A 164 -29.67 -0.84 9.84
CA TYR A 164 -29.47 -1.49 11.14
C TYR A 164 -28.08 -1.14 11.67
N PHE A 165 -27.97 -1.09 13.00
CA PHE A 165 -26.72 -0.78 13.69
C PHE A 165 -25.60 -1.76 13.31
N ASP A 166 -25.93 -3.05 13.32
CA ASP A 166 -25.06 -4.19 13.01
C ASP A 166 -24.73 -4.35 11.52
N MET A 167 -25.12 -3.38 10.68
CA MET A 167 -24.74 -3.33 9.27
C MET A 167 -23.70 -2.23 8.99
N VAL A 168 -23.39 -1.37 9.97
CA VAL A 168 -22.52 -0.22 9.72
C VAL A 168 -21.06 -0.66 9.61
N ASP A 169 -20.60 -1.56 10.47
CA ASP A 169 -19.23 -2.10 10.46
C ASP A 169 -18.99 -2.98 9.23
N ASP A 170 -19.91 -3.89 8.92
CA ASP A 170 -19.88 -4.71 7.71
C ASP A 170 -19.87 -3.83 6.45
N ALA A 171 -20.63 -2.74 6.41
CA ALA A 171 -20.63 -1.83 5.27
C ALA A 171 -19.29 -1.10 5.11
N PHE A 172 -18.64 -0.71 6.21
CA PHE A 172 -17.30 -0.13 6.15
C PHE A 172 -16.27 -1.12 5.60
N ILE A 173 -16.29 -2.36 6.07
CA ILE A 173 -15.38 -3.43 5.59
C ILE A 173 -15.62 -3.69 4.11
N ASN A 174 -16.87 -3.94 3.71
CA ASN A 174 -17.18 -4.30 2.32
C ASN A 174 -16.91 -3.15 1.35
N TYR A 175 -17.15 -1.90 1.76
CA TYR A 175 -16.79 -0.73 0.95
C TYR A 175 -15.28 -0.60 0.80
N ALA A 176 -14.52 -0.71 1.90
CA ALA A 176 -13.07 -0.64 1.84
C ALA A 176 -12.47 -1.78 1.00
N ASP A 177 -12.96 -3.01 1.11
CA ASP A 177 -12.52 -4.16 0.31
C ASP A 177 -12.83 -3.98 -1.18
N HIS A 178 -13.98 -3.39 -1.50
CA HIS A 178 -14.37 -3.10 -2.88
C HIS A 178 -13.44 -2.08 -3.55
N ILE A 179 -13.01 -1.06 -2.80
CA ILE A 179 -12.23 0.06 -3.34
C ILE A 179 -10.71 -0.18 -3.20
N TYR A 180 -10.28 -0.85 -2.14
CA TYR A 180 -8.87 -1.00 -1.77
C TYR A 180 -8.59 -2.35 -1.05
N PRO A 181 -8.62 -3.48 -1.78
CA PRO A 181 -8.65 -4.84 -1.21
C PRO A 181 -7.40 -5.21 -0.40
N ASP A 182 -6.25 -4.60 -0.68
CA ASP A 182 -4.98 -4.92 -0.04
C ASP A 182 -4.83 -4.33 1.37
N TYR A 183 -5.76 -3.45 1.80
CA TYR A 183 -5.62 -2.72 3.06
C TYR A 183 -6.93 -2.66 3.85
N GLN A 184 -7.09 -3.60 4.78
CA GLN A 184 -8.31 -3.77 5.55
C GLN A 184 -8.40 -2.76 6.70
N PRO A 185 -9.54 -2.06 6.85
CA PRO A 185 -9.74 -1.17 7.99
C PRO A 185 -9.89 -1.94 9.30
N VAL A 186 -9.60 -1.25 10.40
CA VAL A 186 -10.05 -1.64 11.72
C VAL A 186 -11.42 -1.03 11.98
N THR A 187 -12.39 -1.91 12.19
CA THR A 187 -13.74 -1.53 12.62
C THR A 187 -14.05 -2.14 13.98
N ALA A 188 -14.87 -1.45 14.76
CA ALA A 188 -15.44 -2.03 15.98
C ALA A 188 -16.82 -1.45 16.26
N GLU A 189 -17.77 -2.33 16.53
CA GLU A 189 -19.06 -1.98 17.09
C GLU A 189 -19.03 -2.14 18.61
N LYS A 190 -19.49 -1.12 19.35
CA LYS A 190 -19.69 -1.20 20.80
C LYS A 190 -21.04 -0.61 21.20
N TYR A 191 -21.75 -1.30 22.07
CA TYR A 191 -22.95 -0.77 22.71
C TYR A 191 -22.59 0.19 23.85
N PHE A 192 -23.49 1.11 24.22
CA PHE A 192 -23.23 2.12 25.26
C PHE A 192 -22.72 1.52 26.58
N TRP A 193 -23.24 0.36 26.98
CA TRP A 193 -22.80 -0.31 28.21
C TRP A 193 -21.42 -0.99 28.12
N ASP A 194 -20.83 -1.08 26.93
CA ASP A 194 -19.53 -1.70 26.66
C ASP A 194 -18.39 -0.69 26.45
N PHE A 195 -18.64 0.62 26.59
CA PHE A 195 -17.59 1.65 26.59
C PHE A 195 -17.83 2.76 27.61
N SER A 196 -16.74 3.42 27.99
CA SER A 196 -16.72 4.52 28.95
C SER A 196 -16.55 5.88 28.27
N TRP A 197 -16.84 6.95 29.02
CA TRP A 197 -16.55 8.32 28.60
C TRP A 197 -15.08 8.53 28.23
N GLU A 198 -14.16 7.91 28.98
CA GLU A 198 -12.72 8.02 28.70
C GLU A 198 -12.30 7.27 27.44
N GLU A 199 -12.93 6.12 27.14
CA GLU A 199 -12.72 5.44 25.86
C GLU A 199 -13.23 6.27 24.69
N TYR A 200 -14.43 6.87 24.81
CA TYR A 200 -14.96 7.76 23.78
C TYR A 200 -14.02 8.96 23.52
N LYS A 201 -13.53 9.62 24.57
CA LYS A 201 -12.56 10.72 24.41
C LYS A 201 -11.27 10.26 23.76
N ALA A 202 -10.75 9.08 24.12
CA ALA A 202 -9.52 8.57 23.53
C ALA A 202 -9.63 8.36 22.02
N GLU A 203 -10.81 7.97 21.52
CA GLU A 203 -11.07 7.89 20.08
C GLU A 203 -11.03 9.28 19.43
N ILE A 204 -11.73 10.26 20.00
CA ILE A 204 -11.75 11.65 19.50
C ILE A 204 -10.36 12.31 19.55
N ASP A 205 -9.61 12.12 20.64
CA ASP A 205 -8.24 12.62 20.81
C ASP A 205 -7.27 12.00 19.79
N SER A 206 -7.59 10.80 19.30
CA SER A 206 -6.84 10.13 18.23
C SER A 206 -7.32 10.52 16.83
N ALA A 207 -8.13 11.57 16.71
CA ALA A 207 -8.74 12.04 15.48
C ALA A 207 -9.58 10.97 14.75
N ARG A 208 -10.26 10.08 15.48
CA ARG A 208 -11.10 9.03 14.91
C ARG A 208 -12.58 9.39 15.06
N PRO A 209 -13.26 9.93 14.02
CA PRO A 209 -14.69 10.19 14.09
C PRO A 209 -15.48 8.88 14.12
N ILE A 210 -16.65 8.93 14.75
CA ILE A 210 -17.42 7.74 15.13
C ILE A 210 -18.86 7.87 14.63
N VAL A 211 -19.47 6.78 14.17
CA VAL A 211 -20.92 6.74 13.92
C VAL A 211 -21.65 6.36 15.21
N LEU A 212 -22.57 7.21 15.67
CA LEU A 212 -23.46 6.90 16.80
C LEU A 212 -24.87 6.58 16.30
N LEU A 213 -25.51 5.62 16.96
CA LEU A 213 -26.96 5.41 16.87
C LEU A 213 -27.63 5.94 18.14
N VAL A 214 -28.58 6.85 17.98
CA VAL A 214 -29.21 7.60 19.07
C VAL A 214 -30.74 7.52 19.05
N ASP A 215 -31.35 7.81 20.21
CA ASP A 215 -32.79 8.00 20.43
C ASP A 215 -33.08 9.50 20.60
N THR A 216 -33.52 10.18 19.55
CA THR A 216 -33.67 11.63 19.48
C THR A 216 -34.92 12.17 20.19
N ASP A 217 -35.93 11.34 20.48
CA ASP A 217 -37.16 11.77 21.15
C ASP A 217 -37.34 11.23 22.59
N GLY A 218 -36.47 10.32 23.02
CA GLY A 218 -36.41 9.76 24.37
C GLY A 218 -37.47 8.71 24.63
N ASP A 219 -38.07 8.09 23.60
CA ASP A 219 -39.05 7.03 23.76
C ASP A 219 -38.44 5.64 24.03
N SER A 220 -37.09 5.59 24.14
CA SER A 220 -36.25 4.39 24.26
C SER A 220 -36.17 3.56 22.98
N TRP A 221 -36.47 4.16 21.83
CA TRP A 221 -36.21 3.59 20.52
C TRP A 221 -35.20 4.43 19.75
N THR A 222 -34.17 3.78 19.24
CA THR A 222 -33.25 4.45 18.34
C THR A 222 -33.99 4.88 17.09
N ASP A 223 -33.67 6.08 16.65
CA ASP A 223 -34.36 6.71 15.55
C ASP A 223 -33.40 7.43 14.62
N HIS A 224 -32.12 7.67 14.98
CA HIS A 224 -31.19 8.44 14.15
C HIS A 224 -29.72 8.01 14.26
N PHE A 225 -29.02 8.01 13.12
CA PHE A 225 -27.56 7.92 13.06
C PHE A 225 -26.93 9.31 12.94
N VAL A 226 -25.83 9.54 13.64
CA VAL A 226 -25.04 10.78 13.59
C VAL A 226 -23.54 10.49 13.59
N THR A 227 -22.74 11.46 13.13
CA THR A 227 -21.28 11.36 13.18
C THR A 227 -20.76 12.17 14.36
N ALA A 228 -20.26 11.48 15.38
CA ALA A 228 -19.61 12.09 16.53
C ALA A 228 -18.18 12.51 16.20
N ILE A 229 -17.85 13.74 16.54
CA ILE A 229 -16.61 14.42 16.13
C ILE A 229 -15.95 15.20 17.27
N GLY A 230 -16.47 15.14 18.49
CA GLY A 230 -15.97 15.99 19.56
C GLY A 230 -16.56 15.71 20.92
N TYR A 231 -16.04 16.42 21.93
CA TYR A 231 -16.54 16.36 23.30
C TYR A 231 -16.35 17.68 24.07
N ASP A 232 -17.19 17.92 25.07
CA ASP A 232 -17.03 18.95 26.09
C ASP A 232 -16.92 18.27 27.45
N ASP A 233 -15.70 18.19 27.98
CA ASP A 233 -15.40 17.43 29.20
C ASP A 233 -16.01 18.07 30.45
N ALA A 234 -16.20 19.40 30.45
CA ALA A 234 -16.77 20.10 31.61
C ALA A 234 -18.27 19.82 31.79
N LYS A 235 -18.96 19.53 30.69
CA LYS A 235 -20.39 19.25 30.67
C LYS A 235 -20.72 17.77 30.49
N MET A 236 -19.74 16.96 30.11
CA MET A 236 -19.93 15.58 29.64
C MET A 236 -20.91 15.52 28.45
N GLU A 237 -20.66 16.36 27.45
CA GLU A 237 -21.44 16.39 26.20
C GLU A 237 -20.59 15.84 25.04
N TYR A 238 -21.19 15.06 24.14
CA TYR A 238 -20.57 14.75 22.85
C TYR A 238 -21.00 15.78 21.80
N ALA A 239 -20.11 16.06 20.85
CA ALA A 239 -20.40 16.84 19.65
C ALA A 239 -20.63 15.91 18.47
N CYS A 240 -21.67 16.18 17.69
CA CYS A 240 -21.90 15.48 16.43
C CYS A 240 -22.32 16.41 15.30
N LEU A 241 -22.05 15.95 14.09
CA LEU A 241 -22.72 16.39 12.88
C LEU A 241 -23.97 15.54 12.73
N ASN A 242 -25.13 16.22 12.71
CA ASN A 242 -26.39 15.55 12.41
C ASN A 242 -26.59 15.47 10.89
N THR A 243 -27.62 14.74 10.44
CA THR A 243 -27.87 14.55 8.99
C THR A 243 -28.93 15.52 8.45
N TRP A 244 -29.36 16.49 9.26
CA TRP A 244 -30.40 17.48 8.93
C TRP A 244 -29.83 18.88 8.62
N ASP A 245 -28.69 19.23 9.21
CA ASP A 245 -27.95 20.48 9.00
C ASP A 245 -26.43 20.26 9.13
N THR A 246 -25.63 21.30 8.86
CA THR A 246 -24.16 21.22 8.85
C THR A 246 -23.51 21.84 10.08
N GLU A 247 -24.29 22.18 11.12
CA GLU A 247 -23.75 22.74 12.35
C GLU A 247 -23.30 21.63 13.30
N VAL A 248 -22.36 21.95 14.20
CA VAL A 248 -21.95 21.05 15.28
C VAL A 248 -22.92 21.21 16.43
N HIS A 249 -23.55 20.11 16.85
CA HIS A 249 -24.51 20.09 17.94
C HIS A 249 -24.00 19.30 19.12
N TRP A 250 -24.35 19.78 20.31
CA TRP A 250 -23.89 19.25 21.59
C TRP A 250 -25.05 18.60 22.36
N PHE A 251 -24.82 17.39 22.86
CA PHE A 251 -25.79 16.58 23.59
C PHE A 251 -25.16 15.88 24.80
N ASP A 252 -25.94 15.66 25.85
CA ASP A 252 -25.49 14.93 27.04
C ASP A 252 -25.04 13.50 26.66
N PHE A 253 -23.87 13.09 27.13
CA PHE A 253 -23.38 11.73 26.96
C PHE A 253 -24.09 10.78 27.93
N GLN A 254 -25.16 10.13 27.47
CA GLN A 254 -26.01 9.26 28.28
C GLN A 254 -26.58 8.10 27.47
N GLU A 255 -26.95 7.01 28.16
CA GLU A 255 -27.63 5.84 27.57
C GLU A 255 -29.06 6.20 27.13
N ILE A 256 -29.58 5.50 26.12
CA ILE A 256 -31.01 5.55 25.80
C ILE A 256 -31.87 5.15 26.99
N GLN A 257 -32.88 5.95 27.32
CA GLN A 257 -33.84 5.66 28.39
C GLN A 257 -35.08 6.56 28.29
N PRO A 258 -36.21 6.20 28.92
CA PRO A 258 -37.43 6.98 28.82
C PRO A 258 -37.24 8.43 29.29
N GLY A 259 -37.44 9.37 28.39
CA GLY A 259 -37.32 10.82 28.61
C GLY A 259 -35.91 11.38 28.50
N ALA A 260 -34.93 10.60 28.02
CA ALA A 260 -33.59 11.06 27.69
C ALA A 260 -33.42 11.18 26.17
N PRO A 261 -33.82 12.30 25.55
CA PRO A 261 -33.58 12.51 24.13
C PRO A 261 -32.07 12.60 23.88
N TRP A 262 -31.67 12.15 22.70
CA TRP A 262 -30.30 11.97 22.24
C TRP A 262 -29.46 10.98 23.07
N GLY A 263 -30.14 10.05 23.75
CA GLY A 263 -29.46 8.92 24.39
C GLY A 263 -28.76 8.07 23.34
N ILE A 264 -27.58 7.56 23.69
CA ILE A 264 -26.74 6.75 22.82
C ILE A 264 -27.08 5.28 23.05
N TYR A 265 -27.32 4.55 21.96
CA TYR A 265 -27.48 3.10 21.99
C TYR A 265 -26.13 2.40 21.82
N GLY A 266 -25.32 2.88 20.87
CA GLY A 266 -24.01 2.32 20.58
C GLY A 266 -23.27 3.16 19.56
N PHE A 267 -22.03 2.75 19.28
CA PHE A 267 -21.18 3.35 18.28
C PHE A 267 -20.50 2.32 17.37
N THR A 268 -20.16 2.77 16.16
CA THR A 268 -19.28 2.07 15.22
C THR A 268 -18.07 2.95 14.89
N LEU A 269 -16.86 2.45 15.15
CA LEU A 269 -15.61 3.10 14.75
C LEU A 269 -15.11 2.53 13.42
N LEU A 270 -14.46 3.38 12.62
CA LEU A 270 -13.68 3.02 11.44
C LEU A 270 -12.37 3.79 11.50
N HIS A 271 -11.25 3.08 11.43
CA HIS A 271 -9.95 3.66 11.14
C HIS A 271 -9.06 2.64 10.43
N TRP A 272 -7.84 3.04 10.10
CA TRP A 272 -6.81 2.13 9.64
C TRP A 272 -5.68 2.05 10.67
N GLU A 273 -5.08 0.87 10.81
CA GLU A 273 -3.83 0.70 11.55
C GLU A 273 -2.68 0.60 10.54
N GLY A 274 -1.50 1.12 10.90
CA GLY A 274 -0.28 1.09 10.07
C GLY A 274 0.13 2.43 9.48
N CYS A 275 1.40 2.49 9.06
CA CYS A 275 2.00 3.64 8.37
C CYS A 275 1.16 4.00 7.14
N LEU A 276 0.89 5.29 6.91
CA LEU A 276 0.79 5.71 5.53
C LEU A 276 2.16 6.22 5.10
N ASP A 277 2.70 5.55 4.10
CA ASP A 277 4.04 5.71 3.55
C ASP A 277 3.81 5.63 2.04
N SER A 278 3.80 6.79 1.39
CA SER A 278 3.36 6.93 0.00
C SER A 278 4.37 6.39 -1.00
N ASP A 279 5.67 6.42 -0.69
CA ASP A 279 6.73 5.94 -1.58
C ASP A 279 7.37 4.60 -1.15
N GLY A 280 7.01 4.11 0.04
CA GLY A 280 7.38 2.81 0.55
C GLY A 280 8.78 2.74 1.16
N ASP A 281 9.35 3.87 1.57
CA ASP A 281 10.72 3.94 2.10
C ASP A 281 10.85 3.58 3.59
N GLY A 282 9.72 3.41 4.27
CA GLY A 282 9.63 3.06 5.69
C GLY A 282 9.36 4.23 6.63
N PHE A 283 9.22 5.46 6.11
CA PHE A 283 8.83 6.66 6.85
C PHE A 283 7.41 7.10 6.47
N GLY A 284 6.73 7.76 7.40
CA GLY A 284 5.32 8.09 7.24
C GLY A 284 5.09 9.49 6.72
N ASP A 285 4.16 9.67 5.78
CA ASP A 285 3.83 11.00 5.26
C ASP A 285 3.46 11.97 6.41
N PRO A 286 4.14 13.12 6.52
CA PRO A 286 4.06 14.02 7.67
C PRO A 286 2.76 14.84 7.70
N ASP A 287 2.07 14.98 6.57
CA ASP A 287 0.82 15.73 6.45
C ASP A 287 -0.40 14.96 7.00
N ILE A 288 -0.20 13.76 7.54
CA ILE A 288 -1.26 12.88 8.03
C ILE A 288 -1.35 12.93 9.55
N PRO A 289 -2.41 13.53 10.11
CA PRO A 289 -2.61 13.57 11.56
C PRO A 289 -2.72 12.16 12.13
N GLY A 290 -1.87 11.84 13.10
CA GLY A 290 -1.90 10.54 13.78
C GLY A 290 -1.22 9.40 13.01
N ASN A 291 -0.41 9.69 11.98
CA ASN A 291 0.44 8.68 11.34
C ASN A 291 1.37 8.03 12.41
N PRO A 292 1.34 6.69 12.57
CA PRO A 292 2.09 6.03 13.66
C PRO A 292 3.61 5.94 13.42
N CYS A 293 4.09 6.31 12.24
CA CYS A 293 5.50 6.25 11.86
C CYS A 293 6.27 7.52 12.16
N ASP A 294 7.61 7.40 12.14
CA ASP A 294 8.47 8.57 12.10
C ASP A 294 8.22 9.34 10.79
N PRO A 295 8.19 10.68 10.82
CA PRO A 295 7.81 11.49 9.67
C PRO A 295 8.87 11.42 8.56
N ASP A 296 8.39 11.32 7.33
CA ASP A 296 9.18 11.35 6.10
C ASP A 296 9.52 12.80 5.68
N ASN A 297 10.79 13.08 5.41
CA ASN A 297 11.26 14.38 4.90
C ASN A 297 11.15 14.53 3.37
N CYS A 298 10.83 13.45 2.64
CA CYS A 298 10.51 13.45 1.21
C CYS A 298 9.34 12.52 0.84
N PRO A 299 8.08 12.87 1.20
CA PRO A 299 6.89 11.98 1.18
C PRO A 299 6.45 11.37 -0.16
N ASN A 300 7.16 11.66 -1.25
CA ASN A 300 6.84 11.16 -2.59
C ASN A 300 8.11 10.68 -3.34
N VAL A 301 9.26 10.62 -2.67
CA VAL A 301 10.55 10.30 -3.26
C VAL A 301 11.29 9.35 -2.34
N PHE A 302 11.27 8.07 -2.67
CA PHE A 302 11.90 7.00 -1.90
C PHE A 302 13.34 7.36 -1.47
N ASN A 303 13.54 7.60 -0.17
CA ASN A 303 14.82 7.97 0.43
C ASN A 303 14.97 7.38 1.85
N PRO A 304 15.14 6.05 1.96
CA PRO A 304 15.10 5.33 3.24
C PRO A 304 16.20 5.69 4.25
N ASP A 305 17.20 6.49 3.84
CA ASP A 305 18.24 7.04 4.69
C ASP A 305 17.87 8.38 5.34
N GLN A 306 16.83 9.06 4.82
CA GLN A 306 16.29 10.33 5.33
C GLN A 306 17.39 11.39 5.55
N SER A 307 18.35 11.43 4.63
CA SER A 307 19.42 12.43 4.67
C SER A 307 18.85 13.83 4.47
N ASP A 308 19.39 14.79 5.23
CA ASP A 308 18.99 16.19 5.32
C ASP A 308 20.24 16.96 5.79
N VAL A 309 21.08 17.37 4.82
CA VAL A 309 22.42 17.92 5.06
C VAL A 309 22.37 19.29 5.72
N ASP A 310 21.42 20.13 5.33
CA ASP A 310 21.30 21.51 5.82
C ASP A 310 20.40 21.63 7.07
N GLY A 311 19.56 20.61 7.34
CA GLY A 311 18.68 20.52 8.48
C GLY A 311 17.44 21.41 8.38
N ASP A 312 16.98 21.73 7.17
CA ASP A 312 15.80 22.57 6.95
C ASP A 312 14.47 21.80 7.06
N GLY A 313 14.55 20.46 7.04
CA GLY A 313 13.43 19.52 7.15
C GLY A 313 12.90 18.99 5.81
N LEU A 314 13.46 19.40 4.68
CA LEU A 314 13.35 18.72 3.39
C LEU A 314 14.53 17.74 3.26
N GLY A 315 14.27 16.52 2.80
CA GLY A 315 15.37 15.58 2.57
C GLY A 315 16.16 15.89 1.31
N ASP A 316 17.44 15.51 1.30
CA ASP A 316 18.37 15.74 0.17
C ASP A 316 17.79 15.24 -1.17
N ALA A 317 16.96 14.20 -1.14
CA ALA A 317 16.34 13.59 -2.33
C ALA A 317 15.27 14.48 -2.99
N CYS A 318 14.65 15.39 -2.23
CA CYS A 318 13.57 16.26 -2.69
C CYS A 318 13.84 17.76 -2.44
N ASP A 319 14.97 18.10 -1.81
CA ASP A 319 15.44 19.47 -1.66
C ASP A 319 16.04 20.00 -2.98
N PRO A 320 15.60 21.16 -3.49
CA PRO A 320 16.24 21.83 -4.64
C PRO A 320 17.68 22.32 -4.43
N ASP A 321 18.10 22.55 -3.17
CA ASP A 321 19.39 23.15 -2.76
C ASP A 321 19.84 22.49 -1.44
N ALA A 322 20.26 21.23 -1.52
CA ALA A 322 20.34 20.31 -0.38
C ALA A 322 21.39 20.68 0.69
N ASP A 323 22.28 21.65 0.41
CA ASP A 323 23.25 22.14 1.37
C ASP A 323 23.10 23.63 1.74
N ASP A 324 22.08 24.32 1.21
CA ASP A 324 21.78 25.75 1.39
C ASP A 324 23.01 26.68 1.17
N ASP A 325 23.87 26.34 0.20
CA ASP A 325 25.00 27.18 -0.19
C ASP A 325 24.60 28.33 -1.14
N GLY A 326 23.39 28.25 -1.68
CA GLY A 326 22.76 29.21 -2.59
C GLY A 326 22.91 28.88 -4.07
N ILE A 327 23.44 27.69 -4.41
CA ILE A 327 23.54 27.13 -5.76
C ILE A 327 22.66 25.88 -5.84
N MET A 328 21.58 25.95 -6.63
CA MET A 328 20.67 24.81 -6.84
C MET A 328 21.43 23.56 -7.30
N ASN A 329 21.02 22.37 -6.80
CA ASN A 329 21.67 21.07 -7.03
C ASN A 329 22.04 20.80 -8.51
N GLU A 330 21.18 21.19 -9.45
CA GLU A 330 21.41 21.00 -10.90
C GLU A 330 22.58 21.82 -11.48
N ASN A 331 23.07 22.83 -10.75
CA ASN A 331 24.16 23.71 -11.15
C ASN A 331 25.33 23.69 -10.13
N ASP A 332 25.24 22.84 -9.11
CA ASP A 332 26.23 22.70 -8.06
C ASP A 332 27.17 21.53 -8.36
N ASN A 333 28.48 21.77 -8.30
CA ASN A 333 29.50 20.73 -8.45
C ASN A 333 29.78 19.94 -7.15
N CYS A 334 29.20 20.32 -6.01
CA CYS A 334 29.15 19.53 -4.77
C CYS A 334 27.80 19.66 -4.03
N PRO A 335 26.70 19.09 -4.55
CA PRO A 335 25.32 19.33 -4.06
C PRO A 335 25.00 18.98 -2.59
N LEU A 336 25.93 18.36 -1.86
CA LEU A 336 25.79 17.94 -0.46
C LEU A 336 26.86 18.58 0.44
N HIS A 337 27.61 19.56 -0.07
CA HIS A 337 28.76 20.14 0.60
C HIS A 337 28.94 21.62 0.25
N VAL A 338 28.54 22.47 1.20
CA VAL A 338 28.56 23.94 1.10
C VAL A 338 29.85 24.47 0.44
N ASN A 339 29.75 24.86 -0.83
CA ASN A 339 30.88 25.36 -1.61
C ASN A 339 30.51 26.53 -2.55
N PRO A 340 30.09 27.70 -2.04
CA PRO A 340 29.55 28.80 -2.87
C PRO A 340 30.51 29.39 -3.92
N ASN A 341 31.80 29.02 -3.84
CA ASN A 341 32.83 29.44 -4.80
C ASN A 341 32.95 28.50 -6.00
N GLN A 342 32.37 27.29 -5.95
CA GLN A 342 32.36 26.29 -7.03
C GLN A 342 33.78 26.07 -7.59
N GLU A 343 34.76 25.89 -6.69
CA GLU A 343 36.14 25.59 -7.08
C GLU A 343 36.20 24.18 -7.66
N ASP A 344 36.85 24.02 -8.82
CA ASP A 344 37.00 22.77 -9.59
C ASP A 344 38.31 22.89 -10.38
N ALA A 345 39.39 22.39 -9.81
CA ALA A 345 40.75 22.67 -10.26
C ALA A 345 41.15 21.93 -11.53
N ASP A 346 40.62 20.73 -11.77
CA ASP A 346 40.92 19.90 -12.93
C ASP A 346 39.81 19.84 -13.99
N SER A 347 38.65 20.45 -13.68
CA SER A 347 37.50 20.60 -14.57
C SER A 347 36.83 19.28 -14.95
N ASP A 348 36.72 18.35 -14.00
CA ASP A 348 36.06 17.06 -14.19
C ASP A 348 34.55 17.09 -13.92
N GLY A 349 34.06 18.12 -13.24
CA GLY A 349 32.66 18.33 -12.90
C GLY A 349 32.32 18.13 -11.43
N TYR A 350 33.23 17.60 -10.62
CA TYR A 350 33.14 17.58 -9.16
C TYR A 350 33.93 18.75 -8.59
N GLY A 351 33.39 19.41 -7.56
CA GLY A 351 34.10 20.50 -6.90
C GLY A 351 35.22 20.01 -5.98
N ASP A 352 36.26 20.82 -5.78
CA ASP A 352 37.45 20.49 -4.97
C ASP A 352 37.09 20.00 -3.54
N LEU A 353 35.91 20.34 -3.03
CA LEU A 353 35.44 19.97 -1.69
C LEU A 353 34.91 18.53 -1.61
N CYS A 354 34.34 18.01 -2.69
CA CYS A 354 33.71 16.70 -2.79
C CYS A 354 34.38 15.77 -3.81
N ASP A 355 35.44 16.25 -4.46
CA ASP A 355 36.29 15.49 -5.36
C ASP A 355 37.32 14.66 -4.57
N ASN A 356 37.35 13.35 -4.79
CA ASN A 356 38.31 12.43 -4.19
C ASN A 356 39.70 12.46 -4.85
N CYS A 357 39.85 13.19 -5.96
CA CYS A 357 41.11 13.53 -6.62
C CYS A 357 41.16 14.98 -7.16
N PRO A 358 41.20 16.02 -6.28
CA PRO A 358 41.04 17.45 -6.64
C PRO A 358 42.02 18.06 -7.65
N ASN A 359 42.94 17.31 -8.23
CA ASN A 359 43.91 17.81 -9.21
C ASN A 359 44.07 16.87 -10.42
N ASP A 360 43.34 15.75 -10.49
CA ASP A 360 43.54 14.67 -11.45
C ASP A 360 42.20 14.18 -12.01
N TYR A 361 41.78 14.75 -13.14
CA TYR A 361 40.49 14.51 -13.82
C TYR A 361 39.93 13.08 -13.70
N ASN A 362 38.80 12.92 -13.00
CA ASN A 362 38.16 11.63 -12.70
C ASN A 362 36.64 11.77 -12.48
N PRO A 363 35.86 12.05 -13.54
CA PRO A 363 34.43 12.33 -13.45
C PRO A 363 33.56 11.14 -13.02
N ASP A 364 34.13 9.96 -12.80
CA ASP A 364 33.46 8.78 -12.23
C ASP A 364 33.68 8.65 -10.72
N GLN A 365 34.59 9.43 -10.13
CA GLN A 365 34.94 9.44 -8.71
C GLN A 365 35.20 8.03 -8.16
N TYR A 366 35.70 7.12 -9.01
CA TYR A 366 35.86 5.71 -8.66
C TYR A 366 36.97 5.57 -7.59
N ASP A 367 36.59 5.05 -6.43
CA ASP A 367 37.47 4.70 -5.31
C ASP A 367 37.22 3.24 -4.96
N GLU A 368 38.08 2.37 -5.46
CA GLU A 368 37.88 0.94 -5.38
C GLU A 368 38.11 0.35 -3.98
N ASN A 369 39.02 0.96 -3.22
CA ASN A 369 39.43 0.45 -1.92
C ASN A 369 38.72 1.16 -0.75
N GLY A 370 37.95 2.21 -1.05
CA GLY A 370 37.11 2.95 -0.10
C GLY A 370 37.91 3.71 0.94
N ASP A 371 39.14 4.10 0.63
CA ASP A 371 40.00 4.86 1.56
C ASP A 371 39.80 6.39 1.47
N GLY A 372 38.95 6.83 0.54
CA GLY A 372 38.59 8.23 0.30
C GLY A 372 39.50 8.94 -0.70
N MET A 373 40.43 8.23 -1.35
CA MET A 373 41.27 8.72 -2.43
C MET A 373 40.91 8.00 -3.73
N GLY A 374 40.50 8.75 -4.76
CA GLY A 374 40.11 8.13 -6.03
C GLY A 374 41.27 7.47 -6.76
N ASP A 375 40.98 6.48 -7.60
CA ASP A 375 42.00 5.70 -8.33
C ASP A 375 42.88 6.55 -9.26
N ALA A 376 42.38 7.72 -9.69
CA ALA A 376 43.11 8.64 -10.57
C ALA A 376 44.34 9.28 -9.89
N CYS A 377 44.28 9.44 -8.57
CA CYS A 377 45.33 10.04 -7.76
C CYS A 377 45.86 9.09 -6.68
N ASP A 378 45.19 7.96 -6.43
CA ASP A 378 45.65 6.89 -5.56
C ASP A 378 46.89 6.22 -6.17
N GLY A 379 48.06 6.65 -5.69
CA GLY A 379 49.34 6.06 -6.04
C GLY A 379 49.60 4.70 -5.38
N GLN A 380 48.71 4.24 -4.50
CA GLN A 380 48.83 2.95 -3.83
C GLN A 380 48.44 1.81 -4.77
N LEU A 381 49.25 0.74 -4.78
CA LEU A 381 48.92 -0.46 -5.55
C LEU A 381 47.65 -1.11 -4.97
N HIS A 382 46.60 -1.25 -5.78
CA HIS A 382 45.42 -2.03 -5.46
C HIS A 382 44.92 -2.84 -6.68
N MET A 383 44.24 -3.96 -6.44
CA MET A 383 43.66 -4.82 -7.48
C MET A 383 42.25 -4.37 -7.88
N GLN A 384 41.97 -4.33 -9.18
CA GLN A 384 40.63 -4.05 -9.71
C GLN A 384 39.64 -5.18 -9.53
N CYS A 385 38.52 -4.89 -8.85
CA CYS A 385 37.46 -5.80 -8.47
C CYS A 385 36.14 -5.38 -9.11
N TYR A 386 35.88 -5.93 -10.28
CA TYR A 386 34.54 -5.96 -10.86
C TYR A 386 34.09 -7.42 -10.74
N ASP A 387 33.14 -7.73 -9.86
CA ASP A 387 32.58 -9.07 -9.60
C ASP A 387 32.98 -10.16 -10.61
N VAL A 388 33.82 -11.11 -10.19
CA VAL A 388 34.30 -12.18 -11.07
C VAL A 388 33.10 -13.01 -11.53
N PRO A 389 32.78 -13.05 -12.84
CA PRO A 389 31.58 -13.73 -13.32
C PRO A 389 31.61 -15.21 -13.00
N TYR A 390 30.44 -15.80 -12.80
CA TYR A 390 30.33 -17.26 -12.74
C TYR A 390 30.77 -17.89 -14.08
N GLY A 391 31.26 -19.12 -14.01
CA GLY A 391 31.56 -19.93 -15.19
C GLY A 391 30.49 -20.97 -15.45
N ILE A 392 30.29 -21.34 -16.71
CA ILE A 392 29.38 -22.42 -17.10
C ILE A 392 30.20 -23.68 -17.42
N LEU A 393 29.79 -24.83 -16.87
CA LEU A 393 30.42 -26.13 -17.17
C LEU A 393 30.49 -26.38 -18.68
N GLY A 394 31.69 -26.61 -19.21
CA GLY A 394 31.92 -26.90 -20.62
C GLY A 394 31.95 -25.67 -21.55
N ALA A 395 31.65 -24.47 -21.06
CA ALA A 395 31.75 -23.22 -21.82
C ALA A 395 33.16 -22.61 -21.71
N PRO A 396 33.66 -21.88 -22.73
CA PRO A 396 34.88 -21.12 -22.61
C PRO A 396 34.71 -19.99 -21.58
N TYR A 397 35.68 -19.86 -20.69
CA TYR A 397 35.75 -18.79 -19.69
C TYR A 397 36.99 -17.94 -19.94
N TYR A 398 36.85 -16.62 -19.81
CA TYR A 398 37.94 -15.65 -19.91
C TYR A 398 37.66 -14.50 -18.94
N TYR A 399 38.59 -14.23 -18.05
CA TYR A 399 38.54 -13.09 -17.15
C TYR A 399 39.95 -12.50 -16.97
N GLU A 400 40.04 -11.18 -16.95
CA GLU A 400 41.27 -10.41 -16.88
C GLU A 400 41.28 -9.62 -15.56
N PHE A 401 42.32 -9.81 -14.74
CA PHE A 401 42.54 -9.08 -13.51
C PHE A 401 43.46 -7.89 -13.79
N HIS A 402 43.03 -6.72 -13.34
CA HIS A 402 43.76 -5.47 -13.50
C HIS A 402 44.21 -4.96 -12.11
N ALA A 403 45.23 -4.10 -12.09
CA ALA A 403 45.66 -3.40 -10.89
C ALA A 403 45.98 -1.96 -11.26
N VAL A 404 45.70 -1.03 -10.35
CA VAL A 404 45.98 0.41 -10.48
C VAL A 404 46.98 0.81 -9.39
N GLY A 405 47.61 1.97 -9.57
CA GLY A 405 48.61 2.49 -8.67
C GLY A 405 49.93 1.71 -8.66
N GLY A 406 50.82 2.03 -7.73
CA GLY A 406 52.16 1.46 -7.66
C GLY A 406 53.03 1.71 -8.90
N ILE A 407 54.13 0.97 -9.03
CA ILE A 407 55.08 1.12 -10.15
C ILE A 407 55.06 -0.13 -11.06
N PRO A 408 54.54 -0.07 -12.30
CA PRO A 408 54.62 -1.18 -13.26
C PRO A 408 56.07 -1.59 -13.60
N PRO A 409 56.35 -2.86 -13.95
CA PRO A 409 55.40 -3.95 -14.18
C PRO A 409 54.89 -4.61 -12.89
N TYR A 410 53.66 -5.12 -12.94
CA TYR A 410 53.04 -5.87 -11.86
C TYR A 410 53.39 -7.37 -11.93
N ASP A 411 53.55 -8.00 -10.77
CA ASP A 411 53.77 -9.43 -10.62
C ASP A 411 52.62 -10.08 -9.84
N TRP A 412 51.90 -10.97 -10.52
CA TRP A 412 50.71 -11.63 -9.99
C TRP A 412 50.99 -13.07 -9.56
N THR A 413 50.63 -13.40 -8.31
CA THR A 413 50.86 -14.73 -7.74
C THR A 413 49.62 -15.24 -7.00
N LYS A 414 49.22 -16.49 -7.24
CA LYS A 414 48.27 -17.16 -6.35
C LYS A 414 48.94 -17.58 -5.06
N ILE A 415 48.38 -17.17 -3.93
CA ILE A 415 48.90 -17.48 -2.60
C ILE A 415 48.09 -18.59 -1.91
N SER A 416 46.82 -18.80 -2.27
CA SER A 416 45.95 -19.79 -1.63
C SER A 416 44.84 -20.29 -2.58
N GLY A 417 44.22 -21.43 -2.25
CA GLY A 417 43.06 -21.97 -3.00
C GLY A 417 43.37 -22.75 -4.27
N GLN A 418 42.32 -23.32 -4.86
CA GLN A 418 42.37 -24.06 -6.12
C GLN A 418 41.61 -23.27 -7.20
N TYR A 419 42.11 -23.30 -8.42
CA TYR A 419 41.35 -22.77 -9.55
C TYR A 419 40.24 -23.77 -9.93
N PRO A 420 39.16 -23.31 -10.58
CA PRO A 420 38.19 -24.21 -11.19
C PRO A 420 38.86 -25.22 -12.12
N TYR A 421 38.42 -26.48 -12.06
CA TYR A 421 39.02 -27.52 -12.87
C TYR A 421 38.84 -27.21 -14.36
N GLY A 422 39.93 -27.15 -15.12
CA GLY A 422 39.90 -26.82 -16.55
C GLY A 422 40.17 -25.34 -16.86
N LEU A 423 40.25 -24.48 -15.84
CA LEU A 423 40.78 -23.13 -15.95
C LEU A 423 42.27 -23.06 -15.61
N THR A 424 42.95 -22.11 -16.23
CA THR A 424 44.38 -21.85 -16.08
C THR A 424 44.63 -20.37 -15.88
N PHE A 425 45.56 -20.05 -14.99
CA PHE A 425 45.97 -18.67 -14.72
C PHE A 425 47.30 -18.36 -15.43
N THR A 426 47.35 -17.26 -16.15
CA THR A 426 48.56 -16.74 -16.81
C THR A 426 48.90 -15.36 -16.27
N ASN A 427 50.18 -15.16 -15.95
CA ASN A 427 50.75 -13.89 -15.47
C ASN A 427 51.78 -13.43 -16.51
N GLU A 428 51.37 -12.57 -17.45
CA GLU A 428 52.27 -11.96 -18.43
C GLU A 428 52.32 -10.44 -18.25
N THR A 429 51.51 -9.70 -19.02
CA THR A 429 51.38 -8.23 -18.90
C THR A 429 50.10 -7.88 -18.13
N VAL A 430 49.14 -8.80 -18.16
CA VAL A 430 47.90 -8.75 -17.39
C VAL A 430 47.66 -10.17 -16.85
N ALA A 431 47.01 -10.27 -15.69
CA ALA A 431 46.66 -11.55 -15.09
C ALA A 431 45.37 -12.07 -15.71
N ILE A 432 45.38 -13.28 -16.27
CA ILE A 432 44.22 -13.84 -16.99
C ILE A 432 43.87 -15.21 -16.41
N LEU A 433 42.59 -15.42 -16.08
CA LEU A 433 42.00 -16.74 -15.82
C LEU A 433 41.20 -17.17 -17.03
N GLN A 434 41.62 -18.25 -17.68
CA GLN A 434 40.99 -18.72 -18.92
C GLN A 434 40.99 -20.24 -19.05
N GLY A 435 40.04 -20.77 -19.80
CA GLY A 435 39.95 -22.19 -20.11
C GLY A 435 38.51 -22.64 -20.31
N THR A 436 38.23 -23.91 -19.98
CA THR A 436 36.88 -24.47 -20.05
C THR A 436 36.63 -25.24 -18.74
N PRO A 437 35.72 -24.79 -17.87
CA PRO A 437 35.42 -25.48 -16.63
C PRO A 437 34.93 -26.90 -16.89
N THR A 438 35.33 -27.84 -16.03
CA THR A 438 35.05 -29.29 -16.17
C THR A 438 34.40 -29.89 -14.94
N TRP A 439 34.11 -29.06 -13.93
CA TRP A 439 33.50 -29.50 -12.69
C TRP A 439 32.72 -28.36 -12.04
N VAL A 440 31.50 -28.66 -11.59
CA VAL A 440 30.56 -27.74 -10.94
C VAL A 440 30.88 -27.69 -9.45
N ALA A 441 31.15 -26.49 -8.94
CA ALA A 441 31.43 -26.18 -7.54
C ALA A 441 31.72 -24.69 -7.37
N ASP A 442 31.61 -24.23 -6.12
CA ASP A 442 32.20 -22.96 -5.69
C ASP A 442 33.71 -23.11 -5.50
N TYR A 443 34.47 -22.16 -6.06
CA TYR A 443 35.92 -22.11 -5.91
C TYR A 443 36.35 -20.78 -5.29
N THR A 444 37.03 -20.88 -4.16
CA THR A 444 37.70 -19.74 -3.52
C THR A 444 39.21 -19.85 -3.69
N PHE A 445 39.86 -18.79 -4.16
CA PHE A 445 41.32 -18.67 -4.19
C PHE A 445 41.77 -17.24 -3.88
N SER A 446 43.05 -17.06 -3.56
CA SER A 446 43.58 -15.73 -3.25
C SER A 446 44.74 -15.38 -4.16
N LEU A 447 44.71 -14.18 -4.72
CA LEU A 447 45.79 -13.60 -5.53
C LEU A 447 46.50 -12.51 -4.73
N VAL A 448 47.80 -12.34 -4.99
CA VAL A 448 48.58 -11.17 -4.60
C VAL A 448 49.13 -10.52 -5.87
N VAL A 449 48.99 -9.21 -5.98
CA VAL A 449 49.72 -8.39 -6.95
C VAL A 449 50.85 -7.67 -6.22
N ALA A 450 52.02 -7.60 -6.84
CA ALA A 450 53.14 -6.81 -6.36
C ALA A 450 53.61 -5.84 -7.45
N ASP A 451 53.92 -4.61 -7.08
CA ASP A 451 54.53 -3.66 -8.02
C ASP A 451 56.06 -3.85 -8.09
N SER A 452 56.70 -3.05 -8.94
CA SER A 452 58.16 -3.10 -9.14
C SER A 452 58.96 -2.17 -8.22
N ASP A 453 58.33 -1.56 -7.21
CA ASP A 453 59.03 -0.69 -6.26
C ASP A 453 59.99 -1.49 -5.34
N SER A 454 60.82 -0.78 -4.58
CA SER A 454 61.81 -1.37 -3.68
C SER A 454 61.79 -0.67 -2.30
N PRO A 455 61.03 -1.20 -1.32
CA PRO A 455 60.33 -2.49 -1.33
C PRO A 455 59.05 -2.48 -2.16
N ALA A 456 58.70 -3.61 -2.78
CA ALA A 456 57.49 -3.75 -3.57
C ALA A 456 56.24 -3.56 -2.70
N ASN A 457 55.32 -2.72 -3.16
CA ASN A 457 53.97 -2.64 -2.63
C ASN A 457 53.21 -3.89 -3.05
N LYS A 458 52.26 -4.32 -2.22
CA LYS A 458 51.49 -5.53 -2.46
C LYS A 458 50.05 -5.32 -2.07
N ASP A 459 49.17 -5.87 -2.89
CA ASP A 459 47.76 -6.00 -2.56
C ASP A 459 47.30 -7.45 -2.73
N THR A 460 46.34 -7.88 -1.92
CA THR A 460 45.87 -9.26 -1.83
C THR A 460 44.36 -9.32 -1.81
N MET A 461 43.79 -10.12 -2.70
CA MET A 461 42.35 -10.30 -2.83
C MET A 461 41.95 -11.77 -2.73
N ILE A 462 40.75 -12.00 -2.17
CA ILE A 462 40.07 -13.29 -2.20
C ILE A 462 39.10 -13.25 -3.38
N ILE A 463 39.16 -14.26 -4.24
CA ILE A 463 38.32 -14.43 -5.41
C ILE A 463 37.43 -15.64 -5.19
N ASP A 464 36.13 -15.42 -5.31
CA ASP A 464 35.11 -16.45 -5.35
C ASP A 464 34.56 -16.56 -6.78
N ILE A 465 34.51 -17.79 -7.31
CA ILE A 465 33.91 -18.07 -8.60
C ILE A 465 33.04 -19.32 -8.49
N ASP A 466 31.78 -19.18 -8.86
CA ASP A 466 30.86 -20.31 -9.00
C ASP A 466 31.01 -20.90 -10.41
N ILE A 467 31.13 -22.22 -10.49
CA ILE A 467 30.94 -22.95 -11.75
C ILE A 467 29.61 -23.65 -11.67
N ILE A 468 28.65 -23.16 -12.44
CA ILE A 468 27.31 -23.72 -12.51
C ILE A 468 27.19 -24.72 -13.67
N GLU A 469 26.21 -25.61 -13.58
CA GLU A 469 25.77 -26.35 -14.76
C GLU A 469 25.25 -25.34 -15.82
N PRO A 470 25.30 -25.68 -17.12
CA PRO A 470 24.61 -24.87 -18.11
C PRO A 470 23.16 -24.72 -17.63
N PRO A 471 22.58 -23.51 -17.68
CA PRO A 471 21.16 -23.35 -17.41
C PRO A 471 20.42 -24.43 -18.20
N ILE A 472 19.60 -25.23 -17.52
CA ILE A 472 18.76 -26.20 -18.22
C ILE A 472 17.73 -25.34 -18.95
N GLY A 473 18.05 -25.00 -20.20
CA GLY A 473 17.24 -24.11 -20.99
C GLY A 473 15.83 -24.67 -21.08
N CYS A 474 14.85 -23.83 -20.80
CA CYS A 474 13.45 -24.16 -20.98
C CYS A 474 13.27 -24.81 -22.37
N GLY A 475 12.62 -25.98 -22.40
CA GLY A 475 12.45 -26.79 -23.61
C GLY A 475 13.43 -27.93 -23.83
N ASP A 476 14.45 -28.10 -22.99
CA ASP A 476 15.25 -29.34 -22.92
C ASP A 476 14.55 -30.39 -22.04
N ALA A 477 13.37 -30.83 -22.48
CA ALA A 477 12.52 -31.73 -21.70
C ALA A 477 13.18 -33.09 -21.39
N ASN A 478 14.20 -33.49 -22.16
CA ASN A 478 14.89 -34.77 -21.98
C ASN A 478 16.26 -34.67 -21.29
N GLY A 479 16.76 -33.45 -21.03
CA GLY A 479 17.99 -33.19 -20.29
C GLY A 479 19.27 -33.51 -21.07
N ASP A 480 19.24 -33.40 -22.41
CA ASP A 480 20.41 -33.64 -23.26
C ASP A 480 21.13 -32.35 -23.70
N PHE A 481 20.74 -31.21 -23.12
CA PHE A 481 21.24 -29.86 -23.37
C PHE A 481 20.96 -29.35 -24.79
N ALA A 482 19.95 -29.90 -25.48
CA ALA A 482 19.57 -29.44 -26.81
C ALA A 482 18.05 -29.38 -27.02
N VAL A 483 17.49 -28.18 -27.14
CA VAL A 483 16.06 -28.00 -27.49
C VAL A 483 15.79 -28.44 -28.93
N ASN A 484 15.23 -29.63 -29.11
CA ASN A 484 14.99 -30.23 -30.41
C ASN A 484 13.74 -31.14 -30.42
N VAL A 485 13.56 -31.92 -31.49
CA VAL A 485 12.38 -32.78 -31.67
C VAL A 485 12.31 -33.89 -30.62
N SER A 486 13.46 -34.33 -30.09
CA SER A 486 13.49 -35.36 -29.05
C SER A 486 12.83 -34.89 -27.75
N ASP A 487 12.84 -33.60 -27.46
CA ASP A 487 12.16 -33.00 -26.29
C ASP A 487 10.64 -33.00 -26.46
N ALA A 488 10.15 -32.62 -27.65
CA ALA A 488 8.73 -32.75 -27.98
C ALA A 488 8.26 -34.21 -27.87
N VAL A 489 9.09 -35.16 -28.31
CA VAL A 489 8.82 -36.60 -28.17
C VAL A 489 8.83 -37.03 -26.70
N TYR A 490 9.73 -36.48 -25.89
CA TYR A 490 9.79 -36.76 -24.45
C TYR A 490 8.52 -36.29 -23.74
N ILE A 491 8.07 -35.06 -23.99
CA ILE A 491 6.80 -34.52 -23.46
C ILE A 491 5.61 -35.38 -23.91
N ILE A 492 5.54 -35.77 -25.18
CA ILE A 492 4.47 -36.66 -25.69
C ILE A 492 4.47 -38.01 -24.98
N ASN A 493 5.65 -38.59 -24.73
CA ASN A 493 5.77 -39.86 -24.02
C ASN A 493 5.31 -39.74 -22.56
N TYR A 494 5.68 -38.65 -21.88
CA TYR A 494 5.21 -38.32 -20.55
C TYR A 494 3.67 -38.19 -20.52
N VAL A 495 3.11 -37.30 -21.34
CA VAL A 495 1.68 -36.95 -21.35
C VAL A 495 0.78 -38.12 -21.76
N PHE A 496 1.17 -38.90 -22.78
CA PHE A 496 0.26 -39.89 -23.39
C PHE A 496 0.62 -41.35 -23.11
N ILE A 497 1.89 -41.64 -22.79
CA ILE A 497 2.42 -43.01 -22.76
C ILE A 497 2.90 -43.39 -21.34
N GLY A 498 2.85 -42.46 -20.39
CA GLY A 498 3.25 -42.68 -19.00
C GLY A 498 4.76 -42.74 -18.83
N GLY A 499 5.51 -41.98 -19.65
CA GLY A 499 6.93 -41.73 -19.44
C GLY A 499 7.21 -40.97 -18.13
N ASN A 500 8.48 -40.82 -17.78
CA ASN A 500 8.87 -39.98 -16.64
C ASN A 500 8.62 -38.50 -16.99
N PRO A 501 8.25 -37.65 -16.00
CA PRO A 501 8.17 -36.21 -16.20
C PRO A 501 9.56 -35.62 -16.54
N PRO A 502 9.62 -34.44 -17.19
CA PRO A 502 10.80 -33.58 -17.19
C PRO A 502 11.18 -33.19 -15.76
N GLU A 503 12.47 -33.09 -15.46
CA GLU A 503 12.98 -32.82 -14.12
C GLU A 503 14.11 -31.77 -14.20
N PRO A 504 13.91 -30.54 -13.69
CA PRO A 504 12.69 -30.06 -13.03
C PRO A 504 11.51 -29.93 -14.02
N SER A 505 10.27 -29.97 -13.52
CA SER A 505 9.06 -29.95 -14.37
C SER A 505 8.98 -28.74 -15.30
N GLU A 506 9.55 -27.63 -14.85
CA GLU A 506 9.61 -26.31 -15.47
C GLU A 506 10.32 -26.35 -16.83
N ILE A 507 11.29 -27.25 -17.02
CA ILE A 507 12.00 -27.39 -18.31
C ILE A 507 11.11 -27.98 -19.41
N GLY A 508 9.99 -28.60 -19.01
CA GLY A 508 8.96 -29.12 -19.90
C GLY A 508 7.80 -28.16 -20.15
N ASP A 509 7.70 -27.06 -19.42
CA ASP A 509 6.65 -26.04 -19.51
C ASP A 509 7.14 -24.85 -20.34
N VAL A 510 7.17 -25.06 -21.66
CA VAL A 510 7.85 -24.14 -22.59
C VAL A 510 7.01 -22.93 -22.98
N ASN A 511 5.74 -22.94 -22.60
CA ASN A 511 4.82 -21.83 -22.84
C ASN A 511 4.49 -21.06 -21.55
N CYS A 512 5.09 -21.45 -20.41
CA CYS A 512 4.95 -20.84 -19.09
C CYS A 512 3.50 -20.79 -18.59
N ASP A 513 2.68 -21.80 -18.94
CA ASP A 513 1.30 -21.89 -18.46
C ASP A 513 1.17 -22.63 -17.12
N SER A 514 2.30 -23.01 -16.52
CA SER A 514 2.44 -23.83 -15.30
C SER A 514 2.01 -25.29 -15.47
N PHE A 515 1.83 -25.78 -16.70
CA PHE A 515 1.42 -27.15 -16.97
C PHE A 515 2.22 -27.80 -18.11
N VAL A 516 3.02 -28.81 -17.79
CA VAL A 516 3.63 -29.68 -18.81
C VAL A 516 2.55 -30.54 -19.51
N ASN A 517 2.17 -30.16 -20.72
CA ASN A 517 1.08 -30.74 -21.47
C ASN A 517 1.37 -30.84 -22.99
N VAL A 518 0.36 -31.18 -23.80
CA VAL A 518 0.56 -31.37 -25.25
C VAL A 518 0.87 -30.06 -25.98
N SER A 519 0.46 -28.92 -25.42
CA SER A 519 0.72 -27.61 -26.00
C SER A 519 2.22 -27.27 -25.98
N ASP A 520 2.95 -27.73 -24.96
CA ASP A 520 4.41 -27.61 -24.85
C ASP A 520 5.15 -28.36 -25.97
N ALA A 521 4.73 -29.60 -26.22
CA ALA A 521 5.27 -30.38 -27.33
C ALA A 521 5.02 -29.70 -28.69
N VAL A 522 3.85 -29.06 -28.86
CA VAL A 522 3.52 -28.31 -30.08
C VAL A 522 4.37 -27.04 -30.19
N TRP A 523 4.65 -26.39 -29.07
CA TRP A 523 5.49 -25.19 -29.01
C TRP A 523 6.93 -25.50 -29.42
N ILE A 524 7.54 -26.56 -28.87
CA ILE A 524 8.88 -27.03 -29.28
C ILE A 524 8.93 -27.32 -30.78
N VAL A 525 7.91 -27.99 -31.33
CA VAL A 525 7.83 -28.28 -32.77
C VAL A 525 7.74 -26.99 -33.60
N ASN A 526 6.98 -26.00 -33.15
CA ASN A 526 6.86 -24.70 -33.84
C ASN A 526 8.17 -23.90 -33.78
N TYR A 527 8.85 -23.89 -32.63
CA TYR A 527 10.17 -23.28 -32.47
C TYR A 527 11.19 -23.91 -33.41
N VAL A 528 11.32 -25.24 -33.38
CA VAL A 528 12.33 -25.99 -34.16
C VAL A 528 12.11 -25.89 -35.68
N PHE A 529 10.86 -25.90 -36.16
CA PHE A 529 10.57 -26.06 -37.59
C PHE A 529 10.01 -24.82 -38.29
N VAL A 530 9.41 -23.89 -37.54
CA VAL A 530 8.64 -22.77 -38.12
C VAL A 530 9.20 -21.41 -37.69
N ALA A 531 10.36 -21.40 -37.01
CA ALA A 531 10.95 -20.19 -36.41
C ALA A 531 9.94 -19.46 -35.49
N GLY A 532 9.20 -20.24 -34.71
CA GLY A 532 8.33 -19.71 -33.66
C GLY A 532 9.11 -19.06 -32.52
N TYR A 533 8.39 -18.52 -31.53
CA TYR A 533 8.99 -17.95 -30.32
C TYR A 533 9.85 -18.99 -29.59
N ALA A 534 10.97 -18.53 -29.01
CA ALA A 534 11.79 -19.36 -28.14
C ALA A 534 10.98 -19.81 -26.92
N PRO A 535 11.31 -20.97 -26.30
CA PRO A 535 10.81 -21.31 -24.97
C PRO A 535 11.08 -20.16 -24.00
N CYS A 536 10.12 -19.84 -23.13
CA CYS A 536 10.25 -18.77 -22.14
C CYS A 536 11.30 -19.14 -21.09
N ASP A 537 12.19 -18.20 -20.73
CA ASP A 537 13.08 -18.40 -19.58
C ASP A 537 12.26 -18.29 -18.28
N THR A 538 12.57 -19.11 -17.27
CA THR A 538 11.82 -19.25 -16.02
C THR A 538 12.68 -18.91 -14.81
N ASP A 539 13.49 -17.85 -14.89
CA ASP A 539 14.15 -17.25 -13.74
C ASP A 539 13.20 -16.43 -12.85
N GLY A 540 11.98 -16.18 -13.32
CA GLY A 540 10.88 -15.70 -12.48
C GLY A 540 10.87 -14.20 -12.24
N ASP A 541 11.60 -13.41 -13.05
CA ASP A 541 11.54 -11.94 -13.02
C ASP A 541 10.57 -11.35 -14.06
N GLY A 542 10.10 -12.16 -15.01
CA GLY A 542 9.12 -11.74 -16.01
C GLY A 542 9.68 -10.86 -17.13
N GLU A 543 11.00 -10.80 -17.33
CA GLU A 543 11.62 -10.13 -18.47
C GLU A 543 12.17 -11.15 -19.50
N PRO A 544 12.09 -10.88 -20.81
CA PRO A 544 12.73 -11.71 -21.82
C PRO A 544 14.21 -11.29 -21.99
N ASP A 545 15.11 -11.98 -21.31
CA ASP A 545 16.56 -11.78 -21.53
C ASP A 545 16.96 -12.17 -22.96
N CYS A 546 17.69 -11.27 -23.63
CA CYS A 546 18.16 -11.38 -25.02
C CYS A 546 19.66 -11.71 -25.11
#